data_AF-A0A2S7NSK4-F1
#
_entry.id   AF-A0A2S7NSK4-F1
#
_cell.length_a   1.000
_cell.length_b   1.000
_cell.length_c   1.000
_cell.angle_alpha   90.00
_cell.angle_beta   90.00
_cell.angle_gamma   90.00
#
_symmetry.space_group_name_H-M   'P 1'
#
loop_
_entity.id
_entity.type
_entity.pdbx_description
1 polymer ?
#
loop_
_entity_poly.entity_id
_entity_poly.type
_entity_poly.pdbx_seq_one_letter_code
_entity_poly.pdbx_strand_id
1 'polypeptide(L)'
;MLLSTILLGATALSGVFGIPAPAAEPEPKTSISVVEKRKNFWFAGVNESGAEFGSGNIPGTKGTDYTWPLTSSVDTLMGKGFNIFRIPFLIRGLTIVRERLVPSTLYSGVNSAYLADMKTGNSYTGAWTWVSSGTSTAMGALTDPNNNIIYEMHQYLDSDGSGTSSTCVSTTIGKERLAAATAWLKNNGKNGILGETAAGSNSVCISAITGMLEYMKENNDVWRGWLLWGGGPWWGSYMFSVEPPSGTQYTGVVPSVLQYI
;
A
#
# COMPACT_ATOMS: atom_id res chain seq x y z
N MET A 1 15.33 75.62 13.23
CA MET A 1 15.45 74.17 12.95
C MET A 1 14.68 73.94 11.65
N LEU A 2 15.26 73.79 10.45
CA LEU A 2 16.57 73.17 10.09
C LEU A 2 16.64 71.77 10.74
N LEU A 3 16.45 70.64 10.06
CA LEU A 3 16.80 70.14 8.71
C LEU A 3 15.58 69.37 8.13
N SER A 4 15.45 68.90 6.89
CA SER A 4 16.04 69.11 5.56
C SER A 4 15.30 68.12 4.64
N THR A 5 15.17 68.49 3.37
CA THR A 5 14.96 67.66 2.17
C THR A 5 15.58 66.24 2.26
N ILE A 6 15.11 65.21 1.53
CA ILE A 6 14.93 65.15 0.07
C ILE A 6 13.77 64.20 -0.32
N LEU A 7 12.92 64.64 -1.25
CA LEU A 7 12.10 63.76 -2.09
C LEU A 7 12.81 63.65 -3.46
N LEU A 8 13.26 62.46 -3.84
CA LEU A 8 13.85 62.23 -5.17
C LEU A 8 13.03 61.16 -5.90
N GLY A 9 12.37 61.56 -6.99
CA GLY A 9 11.81 60.62 -7.95
C GLY A 9 12.89 60.19 -8.95
N ALA A 10 12.95 58.90 -9.27
CA ALA A 10 13.67 58.40 -10.43
C ALA A 10 12.89 57.22 -11.04
N THR A 11 12.47 57.38 -12.28
CA THR A 11 11.87 56.33 -13.10
C THR A 11 12.85 55.18 -13.35
N ALA A 12 12.42 53.95 -13.09
CA ALA A 12 13.09 52.73 -13.59
C ALA A 12 12.19 52.05 -14.63
N LEU A 13 12.80 51.64 -15.74
CA LEU A 13 12.07 51.16 -16.93
C LEU A 13 11.32 49.85 -16.66
N SER A 14 10.18 49.68 -17.31
CA SER A 14 9.46 48.42 -17.44
C SER A 14 10.22 47.44 -18.36
N GLY A 15 11.29 46.83 -17.83
CA GLY A 15 11.97 45.70 -18.46
C GLY A 15 11.17 44.42 -18.24
N VAL A 16 10.27 44.08 -19.17
CA VAL A 16 9.57 42.78 -19.15
C VAL A 16 10.56 41.69 -19.60
N PHE A 17 11.33 41.18 -18.64
CA PHE A 17 12.00 39.89 -18.82
C PHE A 17 10.94 38.80 -18.77
N GLY A 18 10.48 38.39 -19.96
CA GLY A 18 9.66 37.20 -20.12
C GLY A 18 10.46 35.97 -19.72
N ILE A 19 10.27 35.52 -18.47
CA ILE A 19 10.67 34.17 -18.06
C ILE A 19 9.91 33.22 -18.99
N PRO A 20 10.58 32.30 -19.72
CA PRO A 20 9.87 31.30 -20.50
C PRO A 20 8.97 30.52 -19.56
N ALA A 21 7.68 30.40 -19.89
CA ALA A 21 6.84 29.43 -19.21
C ALA A 21 7.54 28.06 -19.27
N PRO A 22 7.62 27.29 -18.16
CA PRO A 22 8.20 25.96 -18.20
C PRO A 22 7.48 25.18 -19.30
N ALA A 23 8.27 24.54 -20.18
CA ALA A 23 7.71 23.81 -21.31
C ALA A 23 6.66 22.83 -20.79
N ALA A 24 5.46 22.89 -21.38
CA ALA A 24 4.38 21.98 -21.00
C ALA A 24 4.88 20.55 -21.14
N GLU A 25 4.90 19.82 -20.02
CA GLU A 25 5.25 18.40 -20.00
C GLU A 25 4.32 17.67 -20.96
N PRO A 26 4.84 16.85 -21.90
CA PRO A 26 4.00 16.22 -22.91
C PRO A 26 2.97 15.32 -22.23
N GLU A 27 1.69 15.55 -22.49
CA GLU A 27 0.62 14.76 -21.88
C GLU A 27 0.86 13.25 -22.07
N PRO A 28 0.59 12.41 -21.04
CA PRO A 28 0.83 10.98 -21.11
C PRO A 28 0.06 10.33 -22.27
N LYS A 29 0.75 10.07 -23.40
CA LYS A 29 0.18 9.40 -24.58
C LYS A 29 0.08 7.88 -24.38
N THR A 30 -0.56 7.48 -23.30
CA THR A 30 -0.91 6.08 -23.05
C THR A 30 -2.43 5.97 -23.09
N SER A 31 -2.94 5.63 -24.28
CA SER A 31 -4.32 5.16 -24.40
C SER A 31 -4.53 4.02 -23.41
N ILE A 32 -5.43 4.20 -22.44
CA ILE A 32 -5.79 3.16 -21.48
C ILE A 32 -6.34 1.99 -22.31
N SER A 33 -5.53 0.93 -22.45
CA SER A 33 -6.01 -0.33 -22.99
C SER A 33 -7.16 -0.81 -22.11
N VAL A 34 -8.21 -1.34 -22.73
CA VAL A 34 -9.30 -1.98 -22.01
C VAL A 34 -8.66 -2.98 -21.05
N VAL A 35 -8.88 -2.81 -19.74
CA VAL A 35 -8.28 -3.66 -18.72
C VAL A 35 -8.72 -5.08 -19.00
N GLU A 36 -7.81 -5.89 -19.55
CA GLU A 36 -8.12 -7.29 -19.82
C GLU A 36 -8.52 -7.96 -18.52
N LYS A 37 -9.61 -8.73 -18.56
CA LYS A 37 -10.14 -9.41 -17.40
C LYS A 37 -9.11 -10.42 -16.91
N ARG A 38 -8.35 -10.04 -15.87
CA ARG A 38 -7.28 -10.85 -15.29
C ARG A 38 -7.76 -12.26 -14.95
N LYS A 39 -6.90 -13.23 -15.23
CA LYS A 39 -7.21 -14.65 -15.18
C LYS A 39 -7.34 -15.18 -13.75
N ASN A 40 -6.57 -14.62 -12.82
CA ASN A 40 -6.43 -15.12 -11.45
C ASN A 40 -7.16 -14.22 -10.43
N PHE A 41 -6.72 -12.96 -10.29
CA PHE A 41 -7.21 -11.97 -9.33
C PHE A 41 -7.45 -10.61 -10.00
N TRP A 42 -8.21 -9.72 -9.36
CA TRP A 42 -8.34 -8.33 -9.82
C TRP A 42 -7.07 -7.52 -9.52
N PHE A 43 -6.44 -7.82 -8.39
CA PHE A 43 -5.27 -7.10 -7.88
C PHE A 43 -4.14 -8.06 -7.51
N ALA A 44 -2.93 -7.77 -7.98
CA ALA A 44 -1.70 -8.33 -7.47
C ALA A 44 -0.71 -7.18 -7.30
N GLY A 45 -0.07 -7.06 -6.13
CA GLY A 45 0.66 -5.84 -5.80
C GLY A 45 1.78 -5.94 -4.79
N VAL A 46 2.26 -4.77 -4.39
CA VAL A 46 3.37 -4.58 -3.45
C VAL A 46 3.04 -3.40 -2.53
N ASN A 47 3.41 -3.50 -1.26
CA ASN A 47 3.39 -2.38 -0.32
C ASN A 47 4.63 -1.52 -0.55
N GLU A 48 4.48 -0.21 -0.67
CA GLU A 48 5.55 0.72 -1.02
C GLU A 48 5.84 1.63 0.17
N SER A 49 6.79 1.21 0.99
CA SER A 49 7.12 1.78 2.30
C SER A 49 8.17 2.89 2.23
N GLY A 50 8.25 3.64 3.33
CA GLY A 50 9.25 4.68 3.60
C GLY A 50 8.64 5.96 4.16
N ALA A 51 7.36 6.24 3.86
CA ALA A 51 6.66 7.44 4.34
C ALA A 51 6.04 7.26 5.74
N GLU A 52 6.05 6.03 6.25
CA GLU A 52 5.69 5.65 7.61
C GLU A 52 6.88 5.45 8.56
N PHE A 53 8.12 5.56 8.04
CA PHE A 53 9.34 5.39 8.81
C PHE A 53 9.55 6.56 9.79
N GLY A 54 10.48 6.38 10.75
CA GLY A 54 10.82 7.45 11.69
C GLY A 54 9.74 7.74 12.73
N SER A 55 8.90 6.76 13.09
CA SER A 55 7.72 6.93 13.97
C SER A 55 7.99 7.53 15.37
N GLY A 56 9.24 7.57 15.83
CA GLY A 56 9.66 8.30 17.03
C GLY A 56 9.85 9.81 16.85
N ASN A 57 10.08 10.28 15.62
CA ASN A 57 10.42 11.65 15.26
C ASN A 57 9.32 12.26 14.39
N ILE A 58 8.36 12.97 15.00
CA ILE A 58 7.19 13.55 14.32
C ILE A 58 7.29 15.09 14.38
N PRO A 59 7.15 15.84 13.26
CA PRO A 59 6.80 15.38 11.90
C PRO A 59 7.93 14.67 11.13
N GLY A 60 9.16 14.73 11.66
CA GLY A 60 10.34 14.16 11.00
C GLY A 60 10.81 14.97 9.78
N THR A 61 11.89 14.51 9.18
CA THR A 61 12.59 15.17 8.06
C THR A 61 12.70 14.21 6.88
N LYS A 62 12.16 14.60 5.72
CA LYS A 62 12.32 13.83 4.47
C LYS A 62 13.81 13.67 4.15
N GLY A 63 14.24 12.44 3.91
CA GLY A 63 15.66 12.10 3.65
C GLY A 63 16.48 11.85 4.92
N THR A 64 15.86 11.88 6.10
CA THR A 64 16.50 11.44 7.37
C THR A 64 15.59 10.51 8.16
N ASP A 65 14.36 10.93 8.48
CA ASP A 65 13.42 10.13 9.27
C ASP A 65 12.50 9.28 8.38
N TYR A 66 12.12 9.81 7.21
CA TYR A 66 11.23 9.15 6.25
C TYR A 66 11.62 9.48 4.80
N THR A 67 11.10 8.71 3.85
CA THR A 67 11.26 8.95 2.41
C THR A 67 9.94 8.67 1.67
N TRP A 68 9.91 8.86 0.36
CA TRP A 68 8.81 8.40 -0.49
C TRP A 68 9.29 7.25 -1.39
N PRO A 69 8.38 6.33 -1.79
CA PRO A 69 8.69 5.30 -2.78
C PRO A 69 9.22 5.88 -4.09
N LEU A 70 10.07 5.11 -4.78
CA LEU A 70 10.62 5.52 -6.06
C LEU A 70 9.66 5.13 -7.20
N THR A 71 9.26 6.11 -8.02
CA THR A 71 8.41 5.85 -9.19
C THR A 71 9.04 4.83 -10.14
N SER A 72 10.37 4.85 -10.30
CA SER A 72 11.11 3.85 -11.10
C SER A 72 11.02 2.42 -10.57
N SER A 73 10.87 2.24 -9.25
CA SER A 73 10.67 0.93 -8.62
C SER A 73 9.25 0.44 -8.90
N VAL A 74 8.26 1.33 -8.76
CA VAL A 74 6.86 1.07 -9.13
C VAL A 74 6.75 0.74 -10.64
N ASP A 75 7.39 1.49 -11.53
CA ASP A 75 7.43 1.23 -12.98
C ASP A 75 8.03 -0.15 -13.29
N THR A 76 9.10 -0.54 -12.59
CA THR A 76 9.74 -1.85 -12.72
C THR A 76 8.81 -2.99 -12.28
N LEU A 77 8.02 -2.77 -11.23
CA LEU A 77 7.03 -3.73 -10.73
C LEU A 77 5.79 -3.79 -11.63
N MET A 78 5.30 -2.66 -12.15
CA MET A 78 4.27 -2.61 -13.19
C MET A 78 4.72 -3.35 -14.46
N GLY A 79 5.99 -3.23 -14.84
CA GLY A 79 6.60 -4.00 -15.94
C GLY A 79 6.63 -5.52 -15.72
N LYS A 80 6.43 -6.00 -14.48
CA LYS A 80 6.21 -7.43 -14.15
C LYS A 80 4.74 -7.82 -14.07
N GLY A 81 3.81 -6.87 -14.23
CA GLY A 81 2.37 -7.08 -14.24
C GLY A 81 1.64 -6.72 -12.92
N PHE A 82 2.35 -6.26 -11.87
CA PHE A 82 1.71 -5.76 -10.65
C PHE A 82 0.84 -4.53 -10.95
N ASN A 83 -0.31 -4.38 -10.29
CA ASN A 83 -1.30 -3.34 -10.57
C ASN A 83 -1.98 -2.69 -9.36
N ILE A 84 -1.54 -3.00 -8.14
CA ILE A 84 -1.94 -2.26 -6.95
C ILE A 84 -0.70 -1.99 -6.11
N PHE A 85 -0.61 -0.78 -5.58
CA PHE A 85 0.48 -0.34 -4.71
C PHE A 85 -0.13 0.32 -3.48
N ARG A 86 0.16 -0.23 -2.29
CA ARG A 86 -0.34 0.28 -1.01
C ARG A 86 0.76 1.10 -0.38
N ILE A 87 0.54 2.40 -0.20
CA ILE A 87 1.52 3.33 0.38
C ILE A 87 1.19 3.51 1.87
N PRO A 88 2.00 3.00 2.81
CA PRO A 88 1.86 3.31 4.23
C PRO A 88 2.35 4.75 4.49
N PHE A 89 1.68 5.47 5.40
CA PHE A 89 2.10 6.78 5.88
C PHE A 89 1.61 7.01 7.31
N LEU A 90 2.35 7.79 8.10
CA LEU A 90 1.95 8.09 9.48
C LEU A 90 0.85 9.15 9.54
N ILE A 91 -0.26 8.82 10.20
CA ILE A 91 -1.35 9.77 10.52
C ILE A 91 -1.27 10.11 12.01
N ARG A 92 -0.75 11.29 12.35
CA ARG A 92 -0.87 11.86 13.70
C ARG A 92 -1.08 13.37 13.62
N GLY A 93 -2.30 13.81 13.92
CA GLY A 93 -2.66 15.24 14.00
C GLY A 93 -2.67 16.00 12.67
N LEU A 94 -2.81 15.33 11.52
CA LEU A 94 -2.60 15.92 10.21
C LEU A 94 -3.88 16.06 9.37
N THR A 95 -4.17 17.28 8.96
CA THR A 95 -5.08 17.65 7.87
C THR A 95 -4.80 16.88 6.57
N ILE A 96 -5.80 16.21 5.99
CA ILE A 96 -5.68 15.48 4.71
C ILE A 96 -6.70 15.99 3.69
N VAL A 97 -6.25 16.09 2.43
CA VAL A 97 -6.98 16.66 1.29
C VAL A 97 -7.85 15.62 0.57
N ARG A 98 -8.94 16.06 -0.09
CA ARG A 98 -10.02 15.24 -0.69
C ARG A 98 -9.59 14.35 -1.88
N GLU A 99 -10.32 13.28 -2.17
CA GLU A 99 -11.66 13.36 -2.81
C GLU A 99 -12.90 13.14 -1.90
N ARG A 100 -12.79 12.56 -0.68
CA ARG A 100 -13.96 12.32 0.21
C ARG A 100 -13.97 12.93 1.64
N LEU A 101 -12.96 13.71 2.07
CA LEU A 101 -12.85 14.35 3.42
C LEU A 101 -13.49 15.76 3.64
N VAL A 102 -12.96 16.90 3.14
CA VAL A 102 -13.60 18.26 3.28
C VAL A 102 -13.49 19.18 2.01
N PRO A 103 -14.61 19.66 1.38
CA PRO A 103 -14.66 20.00 -0.06
C PRO A 103 -14.38 21.47 -0.49
N SER A 104 -13.47 22.22 0.13
CA SER A 104 -13.22 23.62 -0.33
C SER A 104 -11.83 24.24 -0.16
N THR A 105 -10.92 23.74 0.69
CA THR A 105 -9.50 24.20 0.70
C THR A 105 -8.55 23.11 1.23
N LEU A 106 -7.25 23.26 0.92
CA LEU A 106 -6.20 22.26 1.20
C LEU A 106 -5.85 22.04 2.69
N TYR A 107 -6.35 22.89 3.61
CA TYR A 107 -5.73 23.07 4.94
C TYR A 107 -6.70 23.00 6.15
N SER A 108 -7.90 22.43 6.02
CA SER A 108 -8.80 22.16 7.16
C SER A 108 -8.72 20.72 7.68
N GLY A 109 -8.65 20.56 9.01
CA GLY A 109 -8.45 19.27 9.70
C GLY A 109 -9.39 18.13 9.30
N VAL A 110 -8.92 16.89 9.49
CA VAL A 110 -9.67 15.66 9.17
C VAL A 110 -11.01 15.65 9.91
N ASN A 111 -12.09 15.30 9.20
CA ASN A 111 -13.40 15.17 9.82
C ASN A 111 -13.37 14.03 10.85
N SER A 112 -13.60 14.37 12.12
CA SER A 112 -13.53 13.45 13.26
C SER A 112 -14.58 12.33 13.21
N ALA A 113 -15.74 12.56 12.59
CA ALA A 113 -16.72 11.50 12.36
C ALA A 113 -16.17 10.45 11.37
N TYR A 114 -15.47 10.90 10.32
CA TYR A 114 -14.86 10.03 9.31
C TYR A 114 -13.74 9.15 9.89
N LEU A 115 -12.98 9.68 10.87
CA LEU A 115 -12.01 8.89 11.63
C LEU A 115 -12.67 7.95 12.65
N ALA A 116 -13.80 8.34 13.26
CA ALA A 116 -14.56 7.48 14.16
C ALA A 116 -15.26 6.30 13.43
N ASP A 117 -15.59 6.48 12.15
CA ASP A 117 -16.13 5.42 11.28
C ASP A 117 -15.05 4.51 10.67
N MET A 118 -13.77 4.89 10.76
CA MET A 118 -12.65 4.04 10.33
C MET A 118 -12.46 2.86 11.30
N LYS A 119 -13.18 1.75 11.05
CA LYS A 119 -13.07 0.52 11.84
C LYS A 119 -11.80 -0.25 11.45
N THR A 120 -10.85 -0.31 12.37
CA THR A 120 -9.68 -1.19 12.28
C THR A 120 -10.02 -2.58 12.80
N GLY A 121 -9.57 -3.64 12.12
CA GLY A 121 -9.67 -4.99 12.66
C GLY A 121 -8.82 -5.21 13.91
N ASN A 122 -9.18 -6.18 14.76
CA ASN A 122 -8.33 -6.58 15.88
C ASN A 122 -7.14 -7.42 15.37
N SER A 123 -6.15 -7.66 16.24
CA SER A 123 -5.04 -8.59 15.99
C SER A 123 -4.34 -8.39 14.65
N TYR A 124 -4.04 -7.12 14.32
CA TYR A 124 -3.37 -6.72 13.07
C TYR A 124 -4.08 -7.22 11.79
N THR A 125 -5.41 -7.34 11.84
CA THR A 125 -6.24 -7.85 10.73
C THR A 125 -5.79 -9.22 10.18
N GLY A 126 -5.16 -10.04 11.03
CA GLY A 126 -4.57 -11.32 10.64
C GLY A 126 -5.60 -12.35 10.15
N ALA A 127 -5.45 -12.89 8.93
CA ALA A 127 -6.42 -13.82 8.34
C ALA A 127 -6.60 -15.11 9.19
N TRP A 128 -5.50 -15.68 9.68
CA TRP A 128 -5.46 -16.85 10.58
C TRP A 128 -6.20 -16.66 11.91
N THR A 129 -6.37 -15.41 12.36
CA THR A 129 -7.10 -15.06 13.58
C THR A 129 -8.37 -14.27 13.28
N TRP A 130 -8.78 -14.12 12.02
CA TRP A 130 -9.91 -13.28 11.61
C TRP A 130 -11.20 -13.61 12.37
N VAL A 131 -11.47 -14.91 12.56
CA VAL A 131 -12.64 -15.41 13.30
C VAL A 131 -12.38 -15.43 14.81
N SER A 132 -11.23 -15.93 15.25
CA SER A 132 -10.93 -16.13 16.68
C SER A 132 -10.62 -14.84 17.46
N SER A 133 -10.19 -13.77 16.78
CA SER A 133 -9.97 -12.43 17.36
C SER A 133 -11.26 -11.61 17.53
N GLY A 134 -12.41 -12.13 17.06
CA GLY A 134 -13.67 -11.38 17.00
C GLY A 134 -13.74 -10.30 15.92
N THR A 135 -12.69 -10.14 15.10
CA THR A 135 -12.67 -9.18 13.98
C THR A 135 -13.80 -9.44 12.99
N SER A 136 -14.06 -10.72 12.68
CA SER A 136 -15.18 -11.16 11.86
C SER A 136 -16.55 -10.65 12.34
N THR A 137 -16.77 -10.60 13.66
CA THR A 137 -18.01 -10.09 14.26
C THR A 137 -18.07 -8.56 14.21
N ALA A 138 -16.97 -7.88 14.55
CA ALA A 138 -16.89 -6.42 14.55
C ALA A 138 -17.05 -5.82 13.15
N MET A 139 -16.45 -6.47 12.13
CA MET A 139 -16.43 -5.98 10.76
C MET A 139 -17.58 -6.55 9.90
N GLY A 140 -18.10 -7.75 10.19
CA GLY A 140 -19.09 -8.43 9.36
C GLY A 140 -20.43 -7.71 9.19
N ALA A 141 -20.79 -6.87 10.17
CA ALA A 141 -21.98 -6.02 10.14
C ALA A 141 -21.91 -4.87 9.14
N LEU A 142 -20.75 -4.60 8.53
CA LEU A 142 -20.60 -3.54 7.52
C LEU A 142 -21.38 -3.88 6.24
N THR A 143 -22.20 -2.92 5.83
CA THR A 143 -23.01 -2.96 4.60
C THR A 143 -22.66 -1.78 3.69
N ASP A 144 -22.60 -2.03 2.39
CA ASP A 144 -22.53 -1.01 1.34
C ASP A 144 -23.61 -1.36 0.30
N PRO A 145 -24.57 -0.46 0.02
CA PRO A 145 -25.58 -0.67 -1.03
C PRO A 145 -25.00 -1.00 -2.41
N ASN A 146 -23.74 -0.63 -2.67
CA ASN A 146 -23.05 -0.84 -3.93
C ASN A 146 -22.11 -2.06 -3.93
N ASN A 147 -22.02 -2.77 -2.80
CA ASN A 147 -21.18 -3.97 -2.61
C ASN A 147 -19.68 -3.81 -2.94
N ASN A 148 -19.10 -2.61 -2.73
CA ASN A 148 -17.69 -2.33 -2.97
C ASN A 148 -16.77 -2.61 -1.76
N ILE A 149 -17.32 -3.09 -0.64
CA ILE A 149 -16.50 -3.44 0.54
C ILE A 149 -15.63 -4.66 0.22
N ILE A 150 -14.33 -4.50 0.41
CA ILE A 150 -13.33 -5.57 0.41
C ILE A 150 -12.65 -5.57 1.78
N TYR A 151 -12.59 -6.74 2.42
CA TYR A 151 -12.00 -6.92 3.74
C TYR A 151 -10.50 -7.18 3.59
N GLU A 152 -9.67 -6.18 3.96
CA GLU A 152 -8.22 -6.31 3.98
C GLU A 152 -7.78 -7.17 5.17
N MET A 153 -7.10 -8.29 4.87
CA MET A 153 -6.49 -9.15 5.88
C MET A 153 -4.99 -9.26 5.63
N HIS A 154 -4.21 -9.49 6.69
CA HIS A 154 -2.76 -9.70 6.59
C HIS A 154 -2.41 -11.14 6.89
N GLN A 155 -1.39 -11.70 6.24
CA GLN A 155 -0.91 -13.04 6.59
C GLN A 155 0.57 -13.27 6.31
N TYR A 156 1.34 -13.40 7.39
CA TYR A 156 2.71 -13.93 7.37
C TYR A 156 2.73 -15.44 7.67
N LEU A 157 3.88 -16.06 7.44
CA LEU A 157 4.05 -17.52 7.36
C LEU A 157 4.96 -18.11 8.46
N ASP A 158 5.53 -17.24 9.29
CA ASP A 158 6.34 -17.55 10.47
C ASP A 158 5.50 -17.97 11.68
N SER A 159 6.13 -18.50 12.73
CA SER A 159 5.45 -19.21 13.84
C SER A 159 4.31 -18.43 14.50
N ASP A 160 4.50 -17.14 14.73
CA ASP A 160 3.54 -16.24 15.38
C ASP A 160 2.79 -15.34 14.39
N GLY A 161 3.00 -15.53 13.08
CA GLY A 161 2.34 -14.74 12.03
C GLY A 161 2.70 -13.25 12.05
N SER A 162 3.81 -12.87 12.69
CA SER A 162 4.24 -11.48 12.85
C SER A 162 4.94 -10.89 11.62
N GLY A 163 5.50 -11.72 10.74
CA GLY A 163 6.32 -11.24 9.63
C GLY A 163 7.70 -10.74 10.07
N THR A 164 8.24 -11.29 11.16
CA THR A 164 9.56 -10.91 11.71
C THR A 164 10.63 -11.97 11.47
N SER A 165 10.26 -13.18 11.03
CA SER A 165 11.19 -14.27 10.72
C SER A 165 11.12 -14.72 9.26
N SER A 166 12.29 -15.00 8.67
CA SER A 166 12.41 -15.56 7.32
C SER A 166 12.11 -17.06 7.25
N THR A 167 11.79 -17.70 8.38
CA THR A 167 11.46 -19.13 8.48
C THR A 167 9.96 -19.34 8.56
N CYS A 168 9.41 -20.07 7.59
CA CYS A 168 8.00 -20.45 7.56
C CYS A 168 7.75 -21.77 8.29
N VAL A 169 6.59 -21.91 8.95
CA VAL A 169 6.26 -23.07 9.81
C VAL A 169 6.28 -24.40 9.04
N SER A 170 5.74 -24.41 7.82
CA SER A 170 5.68 -25.58 6.95
C SER A 170 5.53 -25.14 5.49
N THR A 171 5.61 -26.08 4.55
CA THR A 171 5.31 -25.85 3.12
C THR A 171 3.82 -25.61 2.84
N THR A 172 2.93 -25.76 3.83
CA THR A 172 1.47 -25.70 3.68
C THR A 172 0.80 -24.64 4.56
N ILE A 173 1.53 -24.00 5.47
CA ILE A 173 0.98 -23.11 6.51
C ILE A 173 0.11 -21.97 5.94
N GLY A 174 0.42 -21.45 4.75
CA GLY A 174 -0.32 -20.35 4.14
C GLY A 174 -1.79 -20.70 3.86
N LYS A 175 -2.06 -21.83 3.17
CA LYS A 175 -3.45 -22.26 2.89
C LYS A 175 -4.21 -22.62 4.18
N GLU A 176 -3.52 -23.21 5.16
CA GLU A 176 -4.12 -23.57 6.46
C GLU A 176 -4.59 -22.32 7.21
N ARG A 177 -3.77 -21.28 7.20
CA ARG A 177 -4.07 -19.97 7.80
C ARG A 177 -5.21 -19.22 7.10
N LEU A 178 -5.38 -19.38 5.79
CA LEU A 178 -6.49 -18.75 5.05
C LEU A 178 -7.82 -19.52 5.11
N ALA A 179 -7.84 -20.78 5.54
CA ALA A 179 -9.04 -21.63 5.46
C ALA A 179 -10.24 -21.06 6.22
N ALA A 180 -10.05 -20.62 7.47
CA ALA A 180 -11.12 -20.06 8.30
C ALA A 180 -11.65 -18.72 7.78
N ALA A 181 -10.76 -17.83 7.32
CA ALA A 181 -11.12 -16.57 6.69
C ALA A 181 -11.90 -16.77 5.38
N THR A 182 -11.46 -17.73 4.55
CA THR A 182 -12.11 -18.06 3.27
C THR A 182 -13.52 -18.61 3.48
N ALA A 183 -13.69 -19.53 4.42
CA ALA A 183 -15.02 -20.02 4.80
C ALA A 183 -15.93 -18.90 5.32
N TRP A 184 -15.39 -17.97 6.12
CA TRP A 184 -16.15 -16.82 6.61
C TRP A 184 -16.58 -15.87 5.48
N LEU A 185 -15.68 -15.53 4.55
CA LEU A 185 -15.99 -14.69 3.39
C LEU A 185 -17.13 -15.29 2.56
N LYS A 186 -17.06 -16.60 2.26
CA LYS A 186 -18.10 -17.32 1.50
C LYS A 186 -19.44 -17.33 2.21
N ASN A 187 -19.45 -17.70 3.49
CA ASN A 187 -20.69 -17.80 4.29
C ASN A 187 -21.39 -16.46 4.50
N ASN A 188 -20.68 -15.32 4.36
CA ASN A 188 -21.22 -13.98 4.56
C ASN A 188 -21.36 -13.17 3.26
N GLY A 189 -21.08 -13.78 2.09
CA GLY A 189 -21.14 -13.12 0.78
C GLY A 189 -20.20 -11.91 0.67
N LYS A 190 -19.02 -11.95 1.30
CA LYS A 190 -18.06 -10.85 1.37
C LYS A 190 -16.83 -11.09 0.49
N ASN A 191 -16.19 -10.01 0.07
CA ASN A 191 -14.95 -10.03 -0.71
C ASN A 191 -13.73 -9.80 0.19
N GLY A 192 -12.63 -10.52 -0.01
CA GLY A 192 -11.37 -10.34 0.74
C GLY A 192 -10.20 -9.90 -0.14
N ILE A 193 -9.22 -9.22 0.45
CA ILE A 193 -7.89 -8.97 -0.17
C ILE A 193 -6.81 -9.22 0.87
N LEU A 194 -5.69 -9.83 0.45
CA LEU A 194 -4.53 -10.01 1.31
C LEU A 194 -3.65 -8.75 1.23
N GLY A 195 -3.84 -7.80 2.14
CA GLY A 195 -3.18 -6.48 2.11
C GLY A 195 -1.67 -6.53 2.38
N GLU A 196 -1.23 -7.54 3.12
CA GLU A 196 0.18 -7.80 3.42
C GLU A 196 0.43 -9.31 3.51
N THR A 197 1.47 -9.77 2.82
CA THR A 197 2.08 -11.09 3.01
C THR A 197 3.54 -11.07 2.61
N ALA A 198 4.35 -11.96 3.19
CA ALA A 198 5.74 -12.13 2.78
C ALA A 198 6.21 -13.57 2.97
N ALA A 199 7.27 -13.91 2.26
CA ALA A 199 7.96 -15.20 2.34
C ALA A 199 9.47 -14.98 2.36
N GLY A 200 10.18 -15.79 3.16
CA GLY A 200 11.63 -15.86 3.09
C GLY A 200 12.09 -16.50 1.78
N SER A 201 13.25 -16.09 1.27
CA SER A 201 13.85 -16.63 0.03
C SER A 201 14.47 -18.02 0.23
N ASN A 202 13.63 -18.99 0.61
CA ASN A 202 13.97 -20.40 0.83
C ASN A 202 12.83 -21.31 0.34
N SER A 203 13.15 -22.58 0.06
CA SER A 203 12.20 -23.52 -0.55
C SER A 203 10.92 -23.74 0.25
N VAL A 204 11.01 -23.82 1.59
CA VAL A 204 9.83 -24.02 2.46
C VAL A 204 8.86 -22.85 2.34
N CYS A 205 9.38 -21.63 2.44
CA CYS A 205 8.58 -20.41 2.31
C CYS A 205 8.03 -20.20 0.89
N ILE A 206 8.81 -20.52 -0.15
CA ILE A 206 8.36 -20.44 -1.55
C ILE A 206 7.21 -21.42 -1.80
N SER A 207 7.28 -22.66 -1.30
CA SER A 207 6.15 -23.60 -1.35
C SER A 207 4.93 -23.10 -0.56
N ALA A 208 5.16 -22.50 0.62
CA ALA A 208 4.08 -21.99 1.47
C ALA A 208 3.32 -20.82 0.81
N ILE A 209 4.00 -19.85 0.21
CA ILE A 209 3.35 -18.71 -0.44
C ILE A 209 2.70 -19.11 -1.76
N THR A 210 3.34 -19.95 -2.59
CA THR A 210 2.71 -20.43 -3.83
C THR A 210 1.49 -21.30 -3.56
N GLY A 211 1.54 -22.20 -2.57
CA GLY A 211 0.38 -22.97 -2.13
C GLY A 211 -0.74 -22.12 -1.52
N MET A 212 -0.40 -20.97 -0.91
CA MET A 212 -1.38 -20.00 -0.43
C MET A 212 -2.06 -19.25 -1.59
N LEU A 213 -1.30 -18.79 -2.58
CA LEU A 213 -1.83 -18.09 -3.75
C LEU A 213 -2.64 -19.01 -4.67
N GLU A 214 -2.25 -20.28 -4.80
CA GLU A 214 -3.08 -21.29 -5.49
C GLU A 214 -4.42 -21.49 -4.77
N TYR A 215 -4.41 -21.64 -3.44
CA TYR A 215 -5.65 -21.74 -2.66
C TYR A 215 -6.53 -20.48 -2.77
N MET A 216 -5.93 -19.28 -2.79
CA MET A 216 -6.68 -18.04 -3.04
C MET A 216 -7.28 -18.00 -4.45
N LYS A 217 -6.58 -18.51 -5.46
CA LYS A 217 -7.01 -18.58 -6.86
C LYS A 217 -8.14 -19.60 -7.06
N GLU A 218 -8.08 -20.75 -6.40
CA GLU A 218 -9.19 -21.72 -6.28
C GLU A 218 -10.43 -21.13 -5.59
N ASN A 219 -10.25 -20.05 -4.81
CA ASN A 219 -11.29 -19.36 -4.07
C ASN A 219 -11.42 -17.88 -4.51
N ASN A 220 -11.16 -17.59 -5.79
CA ASN A 220 -11.28 -16.24 -6.35
C ASN A 220 -12.75 -15.78 -6.52
N ASP A 221 -13.72 -16.62 -6.17
CA ASP A 221 -15.10 -16.21 -5.93
C ASP A 221 -15.21 -15.22 -4.75
N VAL A 222 -14.31 -15.28 -3.77
CA VAL A 222 -14.24 -14.33 -2.64
C VAL A 222 -12.95 -13.54 -2.54
N TRP A 223 -11.80 -14.10 -2.93
CA TRP A 223 -10.53 -13.37 -2.91
C TRP A 223 -10.38 -12.49 -4.15
N ARG A 224 -10.04 -11.22 -3.95
CA ARG A 224 -9.89 -10.21 -5.01
C ARG A 224 -8.44 -9.90 -5.35
N GLY A 225 -7.51 -10.23 -4.46
CA GLY A 225 -6.09 -9.99 -4.68
C GLY A 225 -5.19 -10.20 -3.48
N TRP A 226 -3.91 -9.90 -3.68
CA TRP A 226 -2.83 -10.04 -2.70
C TRP A 226 -1.74 -8.99 -2.93
N LEU A 227 -1.06 -8.57 -1.87
CA LEU A 227 0.06 -7.63 -1.92
C LEU A 227 1.24 -8.15 -1.11
N LEU A 228 2.44 -8.10 -1.68
CA LEU A 228 3.67 -8.40 -0.95
C LEU A 228 4.03 -7.27 0.01
N TRP A 229 4.58 -7.63 1.16
CA TRP A 229 5.30 -6.73 2.07
C TRP A 229 6.81 -7.00 1.94
N GLY A 230 7.68 -6.06 1.58
CA GLY A 230 7.40 -4.69 1.12
C GLY A 230 8.50 -4.16 0.19
N GLY A 231 8.12 -3.35 -0.79
CA GLY A 231 8.98 -2.45 -1.57
C GLY A 231 9.18 -1.12 -0.85
N GLY A 232 10.04 -0.26 -1.39
CA GLY A 232 10.46 1.00 -0.78
C GLY A 232 12.00 1.11 -0.72
N PRO A 233 12.57 2.31 -0.98
CA PRO A 233 14.01 2.45 -1.24
C PRO A 233 14.93 2.30 -0.01
N TRP A 234 14.37 2.20 1.20
CA TRP A 234 15.13 2.22 2.47
C TRP A 234 15.19 0.87 3.19
N TRP A 235 14.78 -0.22 2.54
CA TRP A 235 14.80 -1.55 3.15
C TRP A 235 16.19 -2.19 3.32
N GLY A 236 17.20 -1.76 2.56
CA GLY A 236 18.55 -2.33 2.63
C GLY A 236 18.56 -3.85 2.47
N SER A 237 19.11 -4.57 3.46
CA SER A 237 19.14 -6.04 3.50
C SER A 237 17.94 -6.69 4.22
N TYR A 238 16.80 -6.01 4.30
CA TYR A 238 15.60 -6.58 4.91
C TYR A 238 15.13 -7.84 4.18
N MET A 239 14.87 -8.90 4.94
CA MET A 239 14.57 -10.25 4.43
C MET A 239 13.38 -10.31 3.47
N PHE A 240 12.43 -9.38 3.58
CA PHE A 240 11.24 -9.31 2.74
C PHE A 240 11.26 -8.14 1.74
N SER A 241 12.41 -7.50 1.51
CA SER A 241 12.54 -6.41 0.55
C SER A 241 12.13 -6.86 -0.87
N VAL A 242 11.09 -6.22 -1.41
CA VAL A 242 10.59 -6.36 -2.79
C VAL A 242 11.18 -5.23 -3.68
N GLU A 243 12.06 -4.39 -3.14
CA GLU A 243 12.63 -3.25 -3.85
C GLU A 243 13.55 -3.71 -5.02
N PRO A 244 13.27 -3.30 -6.27
CA PRO A 244 14.14 -3.57 -7.40
C PRO A 244 15.48 -2.82 -7.30
N PRO A 245 16.57 -3.32 -7.90
CA PRO A 245 16.69 -4.59 -8.63
C PRO A 245 17.15 -5.76 -7.75
N SER A 246 17.42 -5.54 -6.46
CA SER A 246 18.25 -6.42 -5.62
C SER A 246 17.61 -6.85 -4.29
N GLY A 247 16.38 -6.45 -3.98
CA GLY A 247 15.67 -6.87 -2.77
C GLY A 247 15.65 -8.39 -2.60
N THR A 248 15.77 -8.86 -1.35
CA THR A 248 15.88 -10.29 -1.03
C THR A 248 14.66 -11.09 -1.51
N GLN A 249 13.45 -10.54 -1.34
CA GLN A 249 12.21 -11.14 -1.80
C GLN A 249 11.97 -10.84 -3.30
N TYR A 250 12.38 -9.67 -3.80
CA TYR A 250 12.36 -9.34 -5.23
C TYR A 250 13.13 -10.34 -6.09
N THR A 251 14.31 -10.76 -5.64
CA THR A 251 15.14 -11.74 -6.35
C THR A 251 14.74 -13.19 -6.06
N GLY A 252 14.43 -13.51 -4.80
CA GLY A 252 14.24 -14.89 -4.35
C GLY A 252 12.80 -15.44 -4.40
N VAL A 253 11.77 -14.60 -4.42
CA VAL A 253 10.35 -15.03 -4.30
C VAL A 253 9.48 -14.51 -5.43
N VAL A 254 9.64 -13.25 -5.85
CA VAL A 254 8.81 -12.66 -6.93
C VAL A 254 8.71 -13.56 -8.16
N PRO A 255 9.79 -14.18 -8.70
CA PRO A 255 9.71 -15.07 -9.86
C PRO A 255 8.71 -16.23 -9.69
N SER A 256 8.55 -16.77 -8.48
CA SER A 256 7.64 -17.88 -8.19
C SER A 256 6.17 -17.46 -8.12
N VAL A 257 5.90 -16.18 -7.83
CA VAL A 257 4.53 -15.66 -7.69
C VAL A 257 4.00 -14.95 -8.93
N LEU A 258 4.83 -14.65 -9.95
CA LEU A 258 4.39 -14.00 -11.21
C LEU A 258 3.27 -14.77 -11.93
N GLN A 259 3.18 -16.09 -11.78
CA GLN A 259 2.12 -16.92 -12.37
C GLN A 259 0.71 -16.65 -11.78
N TYR A 260 0.63 -15.94 -10.65
CA TYR A 260 -0.60 -15.58 -9.93
C TYR A 260 -1.06 -14.14 -10.19
N ILE A 261 -0.38 -13.42 -11.07
CA ILE A 261 -0.71 -12.04 -11.47
C ILE A 261 -1.83 -12.04 -12.54
#